data_AF-A0A6G3SQG6-F1
#
_entry.id   AF-A0A6G3SQG6-F1
#
_cell.length_a   1.000
_cell.length_b   1.000
_cell.length_c   1.000
_cell.angle_alpha   90.00
_cell.angle_beta   90.00
_cell.angle_gamma   90.00
#
_symmetry.space_group_name_H-M   'P 1'
#
loop_
_entity.id
_entity.type
_entity.pdbx_description
1 polymer ?
#
loop_
_entity_poly.entity_id
_entity_poly.type
_entity_poly.pdbx_seq_one_letter_code
_entity_poly.pdbx_strand_id
1 'polypeptide(L)'
;WTLNEAELLGVTGRGALSSQARALLDEGPDAAAARLAPLIPEPLDHVLLQADLTAVAPGPLERPLAEMLSVLADVESKGGATVYRFTPGSVRRALDAGQAAADLHAFLAAHSRTPVPQPLSYLIDDVARRHGHLRIGAASAYVRCDDEAVLNEILADRRSTGLRLRRLAPTVLAAQADPGSLLEALRDMGYAPAAESAE
;
A
#
# COMPACT_ATOMS: atom_id res chain seq x y z
N TRP A 1 -7.25 2.49 -36.32
CA TRP A 1 -7.12 2.69 -34.86
C TRP A 1 -8.49 2.91 -34.22
N THR A 2 -9.19 4.00 -34.54
CA THR A 2 -10.54 4.31 -34.00
C THR A 2 -11.58 3.20 -34.18
N LEU A 3 -11.64 2.54 -35.35
CA LEU A 3 -12.58 1.42 -35.56
C LEU A 3 -12.25 0.18 -34.71
N ASN A 4 -10.97 -0.08 -34.45
CA ASN A 4 -10.58 -1.21 -33.59
C ASN A 4 -10.91 -0.91 -32.12
N GLU A 5 -10.73 0.33 -31.67
CA GLU A 5 -11.13 0.74 -30.31
C GLU A 5 -12.65 0.72 -30.15
N ALA A 6 -13.40 1.15 -31.17
CA ALA A 6 -14.85 1.04 -31.19
C ALA A 6 -15.32 -0.42 -31.09
N GLU A 7 -14.61 -1.35 -31.73
CA GLU A 7 -14.90 -2.79 -31.62
C GLU A 7 -14.49 -3.36 -30.24
N LEU A 8 -13.35 -2.94 -29.69
CA LEU A 8 -12.90 -3.32 -28.34
C LEU A 8 -13.90 -2.89 -27.26
N LEU A 9 -14.47 -1.69 -27.39
CA LEU A 9 -15.46 -1.13 -26.46
C LEU A 9 -16.89 -1.64 -26.71
N GLY A 10 -17.10 -2.49 -27.74
CA GLY A 10 -18.42 -3.03 -28.08
C GLY A 10 -19.39 -2.01 -28.71
N VAL A 11 -18.86 -0.88 -29.21
CA VAL A 11 -19.62 0.12 -29.98
C VAL A 11 -19.92 -0.41 -31.38
N THR A 12 -18.95 -1.10 -31.98
CA THR A 12 -19.12 -1.83 -33.24
C THR A 12 -18.80 -3.32 -33.03
N GLY A 13 -19.24 -4.17 -33.95
CA GLY A 13 -18.86 -5.58 -33.98
C GLY A 13 -19.18 -6.20 -35.33
N ARG A 14 -18.25 -6.99 -35.88
CA ARG A 14 -18.39 -7.63 -37.20
C ARG A 14 -18.76 -6.62 -38.32
N GLY A 15 -18.17 -5.42 -38.27
CA GLY A 15 -18.35 -4.38 -39.29
C GLY A 15 -19.66 -3.56 -39.20
N ALA A 16 -20.42 -3.68 -38.11
CA ALA A 16 -21.67 -2.93 -37.92
C ALA A 16 -21.77 -2.31 -36.51
N LEU A 17 -22.66 -1.32 -36.34
CA LEU A 17 -23.01 -0.79 -35.01
C LEU A 17 -23.73 -1.84 -34.17
N SER A 18 -23.34 -1.96 -32.90
CA SER A 18 -24.04 -2.79 -31.92
C SER A 18 -25.43 -2.24 -31.60
N SER A 19 -26.31 -3.08 -31.04
CA SER A 19 -27.67 -2.65 -30.68
C SER A 19 -27.67 -1.54 -29.63
N GLN A 20 -26.76 -1.62 -28.66
CA GLN A 20 -26.56 -0.60 -27.63
C GLN A 20 -25.95 0.68 -28.20
N ALA A 21 -25.07 0.60 -29.19
CA ALA A 21 -24.51 1.80 -29.84
C ALA A 21 -25.57 2.54 -30.67
N ARG A 22 -26.47 1.82 -31.34
CA ARG A 22 -27.63 2.42 -32.00
C ARG A 22 -28.56 3.10 -31.00
N ALA A 23 -28.94 2.40 -29.93
CA ALA A 23 -29.75 2.99 -28.86
C ALA A 23 -29.09 4.23 -28.24
N LEU A 24 -27.76 4.24 -28.08
CA LEU A 24 -27.03 5.41 -27.58
C LEU A 24 -27.17 6.63 -28.50
N LEU A 25 -27.13 6.43 -29.82
CA LEU A 25 -27.23 7.51 -30.81
C LEU A 25 -28.67 8.01 -31.01
N ASP A 26 -29.64 7.09 -31.02
CA ASP A 26 -31.02 7.40 -31.39
C ASP A 26 -31.90 7.75 -30.18
N GLU A 27 -31.65 7.13 -29.02
CA GLU A 27 -32.52 7.16 -27.84
C GLU A 27 -31.81 7.68 -26.57
N GLY A 28 -30.47 7.68 -26.57
CA GLY A 28 -29.63 8.21 -25.49
C GLY A 28 -29.07 7.14 -24.52
N PRO A 29 -28.32 7.57 -23.49
CA PRO A 29 -27.55 6.68 -22.61
C PRO A 29 -28.38 5.65 -21.84
N ASP A 30 -29.56 6.03 -21.35
CA ASP A 30 -30.41 5.14 -20.55
C ASP A 30 -30.95 3.97 -21.40
N ALA A 31 -31.33 4.23 -22.65
CA ALA A 31 -31.77 3.22 -23.58
C ALA A 31 -30.62 2.26 -23.94
N ALA A 32 -29.41 2.78 -24.15
CA ALA A 32 -28.21 1.96 -24.36
C ALA A 32 -27.90 1.07 -23.15
N ALA A 33 -27.99 1.63 -21.93
CA ALA A 33 -27.78 0.90 -20.69
C ALA A 33 -28.81 -0.23 -20.52
N ALA A 34 -30.10 0.02 -20.80
CA ALA A 34 -31.14 -1.00 -20.75
C ALA A 34 -30.91 -2.17 -21.73
N ARG A 35 -30.30 -1.91 -22.89
CA ARG A 35 -29.92 -2.94 -23.87
C ARG A 35 -28.67 -3.71 -23.46
N LEU A 36 -27.74 -3.07 -22.75
CA LEU A 36 -26.51 -3.69 -22.26
C LEU A 36 -26.73 -4.54 -21.01
N ALA A 37 -27.58 -4.08 -20.08
CA ALA A 37 -27.82 -4.72 -18.79
C ALA A 37 -28.03 -6.25 -18.86
N PRO A 38 -28.88 -6.81 -19.75
CA PRO A 38 -29.09 -8.25 -19.82
C PRO A 38 -27.90 -9.04 -20.40
N LEU A 39 -26.90 -8.37 -20.98
CA LEU A 39 -25.72 -8.99 -21.58
C LEU A 39 -24.52 -9.05 -20.63
N ILE A 40 -24.58 -8.37 -19.49
CA ILE A 40 -23.48 -8.25 -18.54
C ILE A 40 -23.85 -9.07 -17.28
N PRO A 41 -22.97 -9.96 -16.79
CA PRO A 41 -23.21 -10.66 -15.54
C PRO A 41 -23.34 -9.70 -14.36
N GLU A 42 -24.22 -10.02 -13.41
CA GLU A 42 -24.31 -9.26 -12.16
C GLU A 42 -22.97 -9.34 -11.40
N PRO A 43 -22.40 -8.19 -11.00
CA PRO A 43 -21.24 -8.18 -10.13
C PRO A 43 -21.51 -8.87 -8.80
N LEU A 44 -20.52 -9.57 -8.29
CA LEU A 44 -20.57 -10.26 -7.01
C LEU A 44 -19.93 -9.39 -5.92
N ASP A 45 -20.59 -9.34 -4.77
CA ASP A 45 -20.12 -8.72 -3.54
C ASP A 45 -19.32 -9.68 -2.64
N HIS A 46 -18.98 -10.88 -3.15
CA HIS A 46 -18.31 -11.89 -2.34
C HIS A 46 -17.36 -12.79 -3.14
N VAL A 47 -16.50 -13.47 -2.40
CA VAL A 47 -15.57 -14.51 -2.89
C VAL A 47 -15.70 -15.80 -2.06
N LEU A 48 -15.09 -16.88 -2.56
CA LEU A 48 -14.94 -18.13 -1.85
C LEU A 48 -13.50 -18.24 -1.33
N LEU A 49 -13.33 -18.21 -0.02
CA LEU A 49 -12.02 -18.40 0.61
C LEU A 49 -11.70 -19.88 0.78
N GLN A 50 -10.47 -20.25 0.43
CA GLN A 50 -9.96 -21.62 0.48
C GLN A 50 -8.80 -21.74 1.46
N ALA A 51 -8.58 -22.97 1.97
CA ALA A 51 -7.57 -23.23 3.00
C ALA A 51 -6.12 -23.08 2.52
N ASP A 52 -5.88 -23.02 1.20
CA ASP A 52 -4.57 -22.88 0.57
C ASP A 52 -4.17 -21.41 0.31
N LEU A 53 -4.78 -20.49 1.06
CA LEU A 53 -4.59 -19.04 0.96
C LEU A 53 -5.00 -18.48 -0.40
N THR A 54 -6.09 -18.98 -0.96
CA THR A 54 -6.69 -18.43 -2.17
C THR A 54 -8.12 -17.95 -1.96
N ALA A 55 -8.51 -16.96 -2.76
CA ALA A 55 -9.90 -16.53 -2.93
C ALA A 55 -10.31 -16.73 -4.39
N VAL A 56 -11.48 -17.33 -4.61
CA VAL A 56 -12.04 -17.54 -5.94
C VAL A 56 -13.23 -16.62 -6.14
N ALA A 57 -13.16 -15.80 -7.18
CA ALA A 57 -14.26 -14.97 -7.68
C ALA A 57 -14.85 -15.64 -8.93
N PRO A 58 -16.04 -16.27 -8.85
CA PRO A 58 -16.64 -16.99 -9.97
C PRO A 58 -17.27 -16.08 -11.04
N GLY A 59 -17.17 -14.77 -10.87
CA GLY A 59 -17.71 -13.75 -11.77
C GLY A 59 -17.04 -12.40 -11.53
N PRO A 60 -17.47 -11.35 -12.26
CA PRO A 60 -16.98 -9.99 -12.01
C PRO A 60 -17.33 -9.58 -10.58
N LEU A 61 -16.40 -8.93 -9.89
CA LEU A 61 -16.63 -8.43 -8.55
C LEU A 61 -17.13 -6.99 -8.60
N GLU A 62 -17.89 -6.59 -7.57
CA GLU A 62 -18.12 -5.18 -7.32
C GLU A 62 -16.79 -4.43 -7.13
N ARG A 63 -16.75 -3.18 -7.58
CA ARG A 63 -15.52 -2.38 -7.61
C ARG A 63 -14.80 -2.29 -6.26
N PRO A 64 -15.48 -1.99 -5.14
CA PRO A 64 -14.81 -1.89 -3.84
C PRO A 64 -14.14 -3.20 -3.41
N LEU A 65 -14.80 -4.33 -3.64
CA LEU A 65 -14.26 -5.66 -3.34
C LEU A 65 -13.05 -5.98 -4.23
N ALA A 66 -13.17 -5.72 -5.54
CA ALA A 66 -12.09 -5.94 -6.50
C ALA A 66 -10.84 -5.11 -6.17
N GLU A 67 -11.03 -3.82 -5.84
CA GLU A 67 -9.94 -2.90 -5.50
C GLU A 67 -9.20 -3.35 -4.23
N MET A 68 -9.94 -3.69 -3.17
CA MET A 68 -9.32 -4.17 -1.93
C MET A 68 -8.57 -5.49 -2.15
N LEU A 69 -9.16 -6.45 -2.86
CA LEU A 69 -8.49 -7.73 -3.19
C LEU A 69 -7.26 -7.53 -4.07
N SER A 70 -7.24 -6.54 -4.96
CA SER A 70 -6.06 -6.24 -5.79
C SER A 70 -4.86 -5.75 -4.98
N VAL A 71 -5.10 -5.17 -3.80
CA VAL A 71 -4.06 -4.76 -2.86
C VAL A 71 -3.69 -5.93 -1.93
N LEU A 72 -4.71 -6.59 -1.37
CA LEU A 72 -4.58 -7.61 -0.33
C LEU A 72 -4.11 -8.98 -0.85
N ALA A 73 -4.19 -9.23 -2.15
CA ALA A 73 -3.81 -10.49 -2.77
C ALA A 73 -3.21 -10.29 -4.16
N ASP A 74 -2.51 -11.31 -4.66
CA ASP A 74 -1.96 -11.35 -6.01
C ASP A 74 -2.90 -12.13 -6.94
N VAL A 75 -3.10 -11.67 -8.18
CA VAL A 75 -3.93 -12.40 -9.15
C VAL A 75 -3.13 -13.52 -9.80
N GLU A 76 -3.53 -14.77 -9.55
CA GLU A 76 -2.87 -15.95 -10.12
C GLU A 76 -3.47 -16.33 -11.48
N SER A 77 -4.79 -16.17 -11.65
CA SER A 77 -5.49 -16.47 -12.90
C SER A 77 -6.69 -15.54 -13.09
N LYS A 78 -6.96 -15.17 -14.34
CA LYS A 78 -8.10 -14.35 -14.79
C LYS A 78 -9.02 -15.10 -15.78
N GLY A 79 -9.11 -16.43 -15.63
CA GLY A 79 -9.95 -17.28 -16.47
C GLY A 79 -11.45 -17.09 -16.19
N GLY A 80 -12.25 -18.15 -16.39
CA GLY A 80 -13.68 -18.14 -16.07
C GLY A 80 -14.00 -17.87 -14.58
N ALA A 81 -12.99 -17.97 -13.71
CA ALA A 81 -13.00 -17.43 -12.37
C ALA A 81 -11.66 -16.73 -12.12
N THR A 82 -11.69 -15.59 -11.42
CA THR A 82 -10.46 -14.92 -10.98
C THR A 82 -10.00 -15.55 -9.69
N VAL A 83 -8.75 -16.01 -9.67
CA VAL A 83 -8.13 -16.61 -8.48
C VAL A 83 -7.13 -15.61 -7.91
N TYR A 84 -7.34 -15.26 -6.65
CA TYR A 84 -6.46 -14.40 -5.87
C TYR A 84 -5.69 -15.26 -4.87
N ARG A 85 -4.39 -14.99 -4.70
CA ARG A 85 -3.53 -15.66 -3.74
C ARG A 85 -3.06 -14.66 -2.68
N PHE A 86 -3.32 -14.99 -1.41
CA PHE A 86 -2.79 -14.24 -0.29
C PHE A 86 -1.36 -14.68 0.00
N THR A 87 -0.45 -13.71 0.00
CA THR A 87 0.97 -13.89 0.30
C THR A 87 1.38 -12.92 1.41
N PRO A 88 2.45 -13.20 2.18
CA PRO A 88 2.98 -12.25 3.15
C PRO A 88 3.26 -10.87 2.54
N GLY A 89 3.73 -10.83 1.29
CA GLY A 89 3.99 -9.59 0.56
C GLY A 89 2.72 -8.79 0.24
N SER A 90 1.66 -9.46 -0.22
CA SER A 90 0.37 -8.82 -0.51
C SER A 90 -0.33 -8.30 0.76
N VAL A 91 -0.29 -9.06 1.87
CA VAL A 91 -0.82 -8.58 3.16
C VAL A 91 -0.02 -7.37 3.65
N ARG A 92 1.32 -7.42 3.57
CA ARG A 92 2.16 -6.27 3.94
C ARG A 92 1.82 -5.03 3.12
N ARG A 93 1.59 -5.20 1.81
CA ARG A 93 1.17 -4.11 0.90
C ARG A 93 -0.12 -3.46 1.35
N ALA A 94 -1.10 -4.23 1.81
CA ALA A 94 -2.35 -3.68 2.36
C ALA A 94 -2.11 -2.89 3.65
N LEU A 95 -1.25 -3.38 4.55
CA LEU A 95 -0.87 -2.65 5.77
C LEU A 95 -0.08 -1.37 5.46
N ASP A 96 0.83 -1.41 4.48
CA ASP A 96 1.57 -0.24 3.99
C ASP A 96 0.63 0.82 3.38
N ALA A 97 -0.49 0.38 2.79
CA ALA A 97 -1.57 1.24 2.30
C ALA A 97 -2.49 1.78 3.42
N GLY A 98 -2.16 1.54 4.69
CA GLY A 98 -2.86 2.08 5.85
C GLY A 98 -4.03 1.23 6.36
N GLN A 99 -4.21 0.01 5.86
CA GLN A 99 -5.23 -0.91 6.39
C GLN A 99 -4.81 -1.47 7.74
N ALA A 100 -5.72 -1.55 8.71
CA ALA A 100 -5.47 -2.26 9.96
C ALA A 100 -5.80 -3.75 9.82
N ALA A 101 -5.10 -4.61 10.57
CA ALA A 101 -5.38 -6.05 10.57
C ALA A 101 -6.84 -6.37 10.92
N ALA A 102 -7.43 -5.65 11.88
CA ALA A 102 -8.83 -5.80 12.26
C ALA A 102 -9.78 -5.48 11.09
N ASP A 103 -9.47 -4.45 10.30
CA ASP A 103 -10.26 -4.08 9.12
C ASP A 103 -10.15 -5.14 8.02
N LEU A 104 -8.96 -5.71 7.81
CA LEU A 104 -8.76 -6.81 6.87
C LEU A 104 -9.58 -8.05 7.26
N HIS A 105 -9.57 -8.42 8.54
CA HIS A 105 -10.41 -9.53 9.05
C HIS A 105 -11.90 -9.24 8.88
N ALA A 106 -12.36 -8.04 9.24
CA ALA A 106 -13.75 -7.63 9.08
C ALA A 106 -14.17 -7.63 7.60
N PHE A 107 -13.31 -7.14 6.72
CA PHE A 107 -13.52 -7.12 5.28
C PHE A 107 -13.69 -8.54 4.71
N LEU A 108 -12.77 -9.45 5.04
CA LEU A 108 -12.84 -10.84 4.60
C LEU A 108 -14.06 -11.56 5.16
N ALA A 109 -14.43 -11.31 6.41
CA ALA A 109 -15.63 -11.88 7.01
C ALA A 109 -16.92 -11.38 6.33
N ALA A 110 -16.96 -10.10 5.91
CA ALA A 110 -18.11 -9.52 5.24
C ALA A 110 -18.28 -10.00 3.79
N HIS A 111 -17.19 -10.21 3.06
CA HIS A 111 -17.20 -10.52 1.62
C HIS A 111 -16.85 -11.98 1.31
N SER A 112 -16.87 -12.88 2.29
CA SER A 112 -16.64 -14.32 2.07
C SER A 112 -17.93 -15.12 2.22
N ARG A 113 -18.20 -15.98 1.23
CA ARG A 113 -19.29 -16.97 1.32
C ARG A 113 -18.92 -18.20 2.15
N THR A 114 -17.65 -18.40 2.42
CA THR A 114 -17.13 -19.46 3.29
C THR A 114 -16.56 -18.85 4.57
N PRO A 115 -16.49 -19.60 5.69
CA PRO A 115 -15.76 -19.13 6.87
C PRO A 115 -14.31 -18.77 6.51
N VAL A 116 -13.78 -17.70 7.12
CA VAL A 116 -12.38 -17.30 6.90
C VAL A 116 -11.46 -18.41 7.40
N PRO A 117 -10.59 -18.99 6.53
CA PRO A 117 -9.71 -20.08 6.92
C PRO A 117 -8.68 -19.64 7.97
N GLN A 118 -8.48 -20.47 8.99
CA GLN A 118 -7.49 -20.20 10.05
C GLN A 118 -6.08 -19.87 9.52
N PRO A 119 -5.54 -20.52 8.46
CA PRO A 119 -4.24 -20.14 7.90
C PRO A 119 -4.17 -18.70 7.40
N LEU A 120 -5.28 -18.20 6.83
CA LEU A 120 -5.36 -16.82 6.34
C LEU A 120 -5.39 -15.84 7.51
N SER A 121 -6.18 -16.14 8.54
CA SER A 121 -6.21 -15.32 9.74
C SER A 121 -4.83 -15.23 10.40
N TYR A 122 -4.14 -16.37 10.51
CA TYR A 122 -2.79 -16.42 11.06
C TYR A 122 -1.79 -15.62 10.21
N LEU A 123 -1.85 -15.72 8.88
CA LEU A 123 -1.00 -14.94 7.98
C LEU A 123 -1.17 -13.43 8.22
N ILE A 124 -2.41 -12.95 8.33
CA ILE A 124 -2.71 -11.54 8.57
C ILE A 124 -2.11 -11.08 9.90
N ASP A 125 -2.37 -11.84 10.97
CA ASP A 125 -1.88 -11.49 12.31
C ASP A 125 -0.35 -11.52 12.40
N ASP A 126 0.29 -12.50 11.76
CA ASP A 126 1.74 -12.65 11.76
C ASP A 126 2.44 -11.50 11.01
N VAL A 127 1.91 -11.11 9.85
CA VAL A 127 2.44 -9.97 9.08
C VAL A 127 2.17 -8.66 9.83
N ALA A 128 0.97 -8.48 10.39
CA ALA A 128 0.60 -7.29 11.14
C ALA A 128 1.46 -7.10 12.39
N ARG A 129 1.77 -8.17 13.12
CA ARG A 129 2.70 -8.11 14.26
C ARG A 129 4.06 -7.60 13.81
N ARG A 130 4.61 -8.10 12.70
CA ARG A 130 5.93 -7.69 12.20
C ARG A 130 5.95 -6.33 11.50
N HIS A 131 4.79 -5.84 11.06
CA HIS A 131 4.65 -4.57 10.34
C HIS A 131 4.99 -3.39 11.26
N GLY A 132 5.79 -2.45 10.77
CA GLY A 132 6.17 -1.26 11.53
C GLY A 132 7.13 -1.48 12.71
N HIS A 133 7.64 -2.69 12.95
CA HIS A 133 8.67 -2.95 13.96
C HIS A 133 10.02 -2.27 13.63
N LEU A 134 10.36 -2.19 12.34
CA LEU A 134 11.53 -1.47 11.87
C LEU A 134 11.11 -0.09 11.39
N ARG A 135 11.76 0.95 11.95
CA ARG A 135 11.55 2.34 11.58
C ARG A 135 12.84 2.88 10.98
N ILE A 136 12.74 3.44 9.79
CA ILE A 136 13.85 4.07 9.09
C ILE A 136 13.65 5.58 9.19
N GLY A 137 14.73 6.31 9.48
CA GLY A 137 14.75 7.76 9.42
C GLY A 137 16.04 8.22 8.76
N ALA A 138 16.00 9.37 8.09
CA ALA A 138 17.21 9.99 7.57
C ALA A 138 18.14 10.43 8.72
N ALA A 139 19.44 10.25 8.53
CA ALA A 139 20.50 10.76 9.40
C ALA A 139 21.69 11.12 8.49
N SER A 140 21.90 12.41 8.26
CA SER A 140 22.94 12.92 7.34
C SER A 140 24.33 12.90 7.98
N ALA A 141 24.38 13.01 9.31
CA ALA A 141 25.59 12.92 10.12
C ALA A 141 25.24 12.41 11.53
N TYR A 142 26.26 12.03 12.30
CA TYR A 142 26.10 11.64 13.69
C TYR A 142 27.17 12.29 14.58
N VAL A 143 26.87 12.42 15.87
CA VAL A 143 27.80 12.84 16.91
C VAL A 143 27.94 11.70 17.90
N ARG A 144 29.16 11.23 18.11
CA ARG A 144 29.50 10.28 19.18
C ARG A 144 30.24 11.02 20.28
N CYS A 145 29.84 10.79 21.52
CA CYS A 145 30.54 11.32 22.70
C CYS A 145 30.43 10.30 23.82
N ASP A 146 31.55 10.01 24.48
CA ASP A 146 31.58 9.05 25.59
C ASP A 146 30.94 9.63 26.87
N ASP A 147 30.67 10.94 26.90
CA ASP A 147 29.95 11.62 27.98
C ASP A 147 28.50 11.93 27.56
N GLU A 148 27.56 11.23 28.20
CA GLU A 148 26.12 11.41 27.96
C GLU A 148 25.59 12.79 28.36
N ALA A 149 26.21 13.44 29.35
CA ALA A 149 25.79 14.74 29.87
C ALA A 149 26.02 15.82 28.82
N VAL A 150 27.17 15.78 28.14
CA VAL A 150 27.49 16.70 27.03
C VAL A 150 26.46 16.59 25.91
N LEU A 151 26.07 15.37 25.53
CA LEU A 151 25.03 15.18 24.51
C LEU A 151 23.66 15.68 24.95
N ASN A 152 23.33 15.58 26.25
CA ASN A 152 22.09 16.14 26.80
C ASN A 152 22.11 17.67 26.79
N GLU A 153 23.25 18.29 27.11
CA GLU A 153 23.42 19.74 27.03
C GLU A 153 23.24 20.25 25.60
N ILE A 154 23.87 19.59 24.61
CA ILE A 154 23.71 19.91 23.19
C ILE A 154 22.25 19.83 22.76
N LEU A 155 21.52 18.77 23.16
CA LEU A 155 20.10 18.59 22.86
C LEU A 155 19.21 19.66 23.51
N ALA A 156 19.59 20.17 24.68
CA ALA A 156 18.84 21.19 25.40
C ALA A 156 19.14 22.63 24.91
N ASP A 157 20.28 22.86 24.28
CA ASP A 157 20.67 24.17 23.76
C ASP A 157 19.83 24.56 22.53
N ARG A 158 19.11 25.69 22.62
CA ARG A 158 18.27 26.21 21.53
C ARG A 158 19.03 26.45 20.23
N ARG A 159 20.34 26.72 20.29
CA ARG A 159 21.19 26.90 19.10
C ARG A 159 21.27 25.63 18.25
N SER A 160 21.07 24.44 18.82
CA SER A 160 21.10 23.16 18.09
C SER A 160 19.78 22.82 17.35
N THR A 161 18.73 23.62 17.51
CA THR A 161 17.40 23.37 16.92
C THR A 161 17.45 23.21 15.39
N GLY A 162 18.34 23.95 14.72
CA GLY A 162 18.56 23.88 13.28
C GLY A 162 19.23 22.59 12.81
N LEU A 163 19.97 21.91 13.68
CA LEU A 163 20.66 20.66 13.40
C LEU A 163 19.72 19.44 13.42
N ARG A 164 18.51 19.61 13.96
CA ARG A 164 17.48 18.56 14.09
C ARG A 164 18.03 17.28 14.73
N LEU A 165 18.75 17.46 15.84
CA LEU A 165 19.38 16.37 16.55
C LEU A 165 18.35 15.40 17.14
N ARG A 166 18.65 14.11 17.07
CA ARG A 166 17.86 13.03 17.66
C ARG A 166 18.79 12.02 18.33
N ARG A 167 18.52 11.69 19.60
CA ARG A 167 19.25 10.63 20.32
C ARG A 167 18.98 9.27 19.66
N LEU A 168 20.03 8.56 19.25
CA LEU A 168 19.96 7.19 18.73
C LEU A 168 20.40 6.17 19.77
N ALA A 169 21.40 6.52 20.57
CA ALA A 169 21.93 5.73 21.67
C ALA A 169 22.36 6.68 22.81
N PRO A 170 22.66 6.16 24.01
CA PRO A 170 23.15 7.00 25.12
C PRO A 170 24.35 7.88 24.73
N THR A 171 25.25 7.38 23.89
CA THR A 171 26.46 8.10 23.45
C THR A 171 26.42 8.57 21.99
N VAL A 172 25.24 8.54 21.34
CA VAL A 172 25.12 8.86 19.90
C VAL A 172 23.89 9.72 19.60
N LEU A 173 24.11 10.84 18.91
CA LEU A 173 23.08 11.68 18.28
C LEU A 173 23.14 11.52 16.76
N ALA A 174 21.99 11.49 16.09
CA ALA A 174 21.88 11.73 14.67
C ALA A 174 21.48 13.17 14.39
N ALA A 175 21.98 13.74 13.29
CA ALA A 175 21.62 15.05 12.77
C ALA A 175 21.01 14.92 11.37
N GLN A 176 20.14 15.86 10.99
CA GLN A 176 19.71 16.02 9.59
C GLN A 176 20.65 16.93 8.79
N ALA A 177 21.50 17.70 9.48
CA ALA A 177 22.54 18.51 8.86
C ALA A 177 23.68 17.62 8.33
N ASP A 178 24.30 18.02 7.22
CA ASP A 178 25.49 17.37 6.70
C ASP A 178 26.67 17.47 7.69
N PRO A 179 27.71 16.61 7.58
CA PRO A 179 28.82 16.58 8.53
C PRO A 179 29.57 17.90 8.68
N GLY A 180 29.70 18.69 7.61
CA GLY A 180 30.42 19.97 7.63
C GLY A 180 29.65 21.02 8.43
N SER A 181 28.38 21.21 8.10
CA SER A 181 27.49 22.13 8.83
C SER A 181 27.34 21.77 10.31
N LEU A 182 27.27 20.46 10.63
CA LEU A 182 27.21 19.98 12.01
C LEU A 182 28.48 20.31 12.79
N LEU A 183 29.64 20.13 12.17
CA LEU A 183 30.94 20.37 12.79
C LEU A 183 31.16 21.87 13.05
N GLU A 184 30.81 22.73 12.10
CA GLU A 184 30.87 24.19 12.27
C GLU A 184 29.91 24.68 13.36
N ALA A 185 28.65 24.24 13.32
CA ALA A 185 27.66 24.66 14.31
C ALA A 185 28.03 24.24 15.74
N LEU A 186 28.56 23.03 15.94
CA LEU A 186 29.04 22.60 17.26
C LEU A 186 30.24 23.43 17.74
N ARG A 187 31.13 23.85 16.84
CA ARG A 187 32.23 24.77 17.18
C ARG A 187 31.71 26.14 17.59
N ASP A 188 30.75 26.70 16.85
CA ASP A 188 30.11 27.97 17.18
C ASP A 188 29.36 27.92 18.53
N MET A 189 28.92 26.72 18.92
CA MET A 189 28.31 26.48 20.23
C MET A 189 29.33 26.42 21.38
N GLY A 190 30.62 26.33 21.08
CA GLY A 190 31.72 26.25 22.05
C GLY A 190 32.25 24.84 22.29
N TYR A 191 31.79 23.84 21.54
CA TYR A 191 32.29 22.47 21.62
C TYR A 191 33.52 22.28 20.72
N ALA A 192 34.30 21.23 20.98
CA ALA A 192 35.48 20.88 20.19
C ALA A 192 35.27 19.52 19.46
N PRO A 193 34.34 19.44 18.48
CA PRO A 193 34.14 18.21 17.73
C PRO A 193 35.35 17.91 16.83
N ALA A 194 35.68 16.63 16.71
CA ALA A 194 36.60 16.11 15.72
C ALA A 194 35.80 15.38 14.63
N ALA A 195 36.22 15.53 13.37
CA ALA A 195 35.68 14.71 12.30
C ALA A 195 36.15 13.27 12.51
N GLU A 196 35.21 12.35 12.67
CA GLU A 196 35.53 10.92 12.66
C GLU A 196 35.78 10.52 11.21
N SER A 197 36.99 10.04 10.91
CA SER A 197 37.30 9.49 9.59
C SER A 197 36.53 8.19 9.40
N ALA A 198 35.86 8.06 8.27
CA ALA A 198 35.46 6.75 7.76
C ALA A 198 36.75 6.04 7.33
N GLU A 199 37.16 4.98 8.03
CA GLU A 199 38.03 3.98 7.40
C GLU A 199 37.31 3.35 6.20
#